data_AF-A0A4R4ZAC2-F1
#
_entry.id   AF-A0A4R4ZAC2-F1
#
_cell.length_a   1.000
_cell.length_b   1.000
_cell.length_c   1.000
_cell.angle_alpha   90.00
_cell.angle_beta   90.00
_cell.angle_gamma   90.00
#
_symmetry.space_group_name_H-M   'P 1'
#
loop_
_entity.id
_entity.type
_entity.pdbx_description
1 polymer ?
#
loop_
_entity_poly.entity_id
_entity_poly.type
_entity_poly.pdbx_seq_one_letter_code
_entity_poly.pdbx_strand_id
1 'polypeptide(L)'
;MREHRRNPLALAANGAEQSPLIKAAPAPGNNGLRVSWLDDQPGQFYLQTANQRDSIDLSSYVDNGGALVFDAVLHAPPPDDTAKIAVHCQYPCVAELPATSLFGGLPVEKQAAVKIPLSCFVSAGLDPRKVNTPFVVYSQRRMDVTFANVCIETGAADDADATSCTELR
;
A
#
# COMPACT_ATOMS: atom_id res chain seq x y z
N MET A 1 -0.69 -20.92 13.76
CA MET A 1 -0.17 -19.67 13.15
C MET A 1 1.26 -19.91 12.74
N ARG A 2 1.56 -19.97 11.45
CA ARG A 2 2.95 -19.91 10.99
C ARG A 2 3.33 -18.43 10.98
N GLU A 3 4.19 -18.02 11.88
CA GLU A 3 4.76 -16.68 11.86
C GLU A 3 5.79 -16.66 10.73
N HIS A 4 5.36 -16.24 9.54
CA HIS A 4 6.29 -15.99 8.43
C HIS A 4 7.14 -14.78 8.83
N ARG A 5 8.48 -14.93 8.84
CA ARG A 5 9.35 -13.78 9.01
C ARG A 5 9.11 -12.85 7.83
N ARG A 6 8.35 -11.78 8.07
CA ARG A 6 8.15 -10.69 7.11
C ARG A 6 9.49 -10.03 6.87
N ASN A 7 9.81 -9.80 5.60
CA ASN A 7 10.94 -8.96 5.21
C ASN A 7 10.37 -7.66 4.62
N PRO A 8 10.12 -6.64 5.45
CA PRO A 8 9.46 -5.44 5.00
C PRO A 8 10.33 -4.59 4.08
N LEU A 9 9.69 -3.99 3.08
CA LEU A 9 10.24 -2.90 2.28
C LEU A 9 10.60 -1.74 3.22
N ALA A 10 11.78 -1.17 3.00
CA ALA A 10 12.26 -0.08 3.83
C ALA A 10 11.39 1.19 3.65
N LEU A 11 10.79 1.67 4.74
CA LEU A 11 10.14 2.97 4.82
C LEU A 11 11.17 4.02 5.27
N ALA A 12 11.96 4.53 4.33
CA ALA A 12 13.00 5.48 4.63
C ALA A 12 12.42 6.86 4.97
N ALA A 13 12.78 7.41 6.13
CA ALA A 13 12.36 8.73 6.58
C ALA A 13 12.89 9.90 5.71
N ASN A 14 13.88 9.62 4.87
CA ASN A 14 14.56 10.57 3.98
C ASN A 14 14.22 10.34 2.50
N GLY A 15 12.99 9.89 2.21
CA GLY A 15 12.47 9.80 0.84
C GLY A 15 12.43 11.17 0.14
N ALA A 16 12.18 11.16 -1.17
CA ALA A 16 12.01 12.39 -1.94
C ALA A 16 10.61 13.00 -1.70
N GLU A 17 10.54 14.25 -1.27
CA GLU A 17 9.30 15.03 -1.12
C GLU A 17 9.22 16.07 -2.25
N GLN A 18 8.09 16.13 -2.94
CA GLN A 18 7.88 17.03 -4.08
C GLN A 18 6.95 18.21 -3.77
N SER A 19 6.23 18.16 -2.64
CA SER A 19 5.21 19.16 -2.27
C SER A 19 4.94 19.15 -0.77
N PRO A 20 4.75 20.32 -0.12
CA PRO A 20 4.43 20.41 1.32
C PRO A 20 3.00 19.96 1.66
N LEU A 21 2.19 19.58 0.65
CA LEU A 21 0.80 19.18 0.80
C LEU A 21 0.64 17.73 1.29
N ILE A 22 1.69 16.93 1.18
CA ILE A 22 1.78 15.61 1.78
C ILE A 22 3.00 15.61 2.68
N LYS A 23 2.84 15.29 3.95
CA LYS A 23 3.96 15.16 4.88
C LYS A 23 4.16 13.70 5.24
N ALA A 24 5.40 13.24 5.17
CA ALA A 24 5.80 11.93 5.66
C ALA A 24 6.83 12.12 6.79
N ALA A 25 6.52 11.62 7.99
CA ALA A 25 7.39 11.76 9.15
C ALA A 25 7.51 10.44 9.93
N PRO A 26 8.66 10.16 10.55
CA PRO A 26 8.80 8.99 11.42
C PRO A 26 7.72 8.97 12.51
N ALA A 27 7.16 7.78 12.75
CA ALA A 27 6.23 7.50 13.85
C ALA A 27 6.81 6.38 14.73
N PRO A 28 7.78 6.67 15.61
CA PRO A 28 8.54 5.65 16.34
C PRO A 28 7.66 4.77 17.22
N GLY A 29 6.58 5.31 17.80
CA GLY A 29 5.62 4.55 18.61
C GLY A 29 4.90 3.44 17.83
N ASN A 30 4.85 3.55 16.51
CA ASN A 30 4.22 2.58 15.59
C ASN A 30 5.26 1.89 14.69
N ASN A 31 6.55 2.15 14.93
CA ASN A 31 7.68 1.67 14.14
C ASN A 31 7.50 1.89 12.61
N GLY A 32 6.92 3.03 12.23
CA GLY A 32 6.47 3.30 10.87
C GLY A 32 6.67 4.74 10.41
N LEU A 33 6.01 5.10 9.32
CA LEU A 33 6.00 6.44 8.73
C LEU A 33 4.57 6.97 8.71
N ARG A 34 4.31 8.07 9.43
CA ARG A 34 3.03 8.79 9.38
C ARG A 34 3.00 9.65 8.13
N VAL A 35 2.00 9.42 7.30
CA VAL A 35 1.77 10.14 6.06
C VAL A 35 0.45 10.90 6.17
N SER A 36 0.53 12.21 6.02
CA SER A 36 -0.62 13.12 6.14
C SER A 36 -0.82 13.89 4.84
N TRP A 37 -1.95 13.67 4.18
CA TRP A 37 -2.46 14.52 3.09
C TRP A 37 -3.19 15.71 3.73
N LEU A 38 -2.66 16.91 3.55
CA LEU A 38 -3.00 18.08 4.35
C LEU A 38 -4.07 18.99 3.74
N ASP A 39 -4.52 18.71 2.52
CA ASP A 39 -5.54 19.49 1.82
C ASP A 39 -6.34 18.63 0.83
N ASP A 40 -7.24 19.28 0.08
CA ASP A 40 -8.07 18.65 -0.94
C ASP A 40 -7.37 18.72 -2.31
N GLN A 41 -6.12 18.24 -2.38
CA GLN A 41 -5.34 18.12 -3.61
C GLN A 41 -4.83 16.69 -3.83
N PRO A 42 -4.74 16.23 -5.10
CA PRO A 42 -4.13 14.96 -5.46
C PRO A 42 -2.70 14.80 -4.96
N GLY A 43 -2.45 13.68 -4.30
CA GLY A 43 -1.14 13.36 -3.77
C GLY A 43 -0.89 11.86 -3.65
N GLN A 44 0.36 11.44 -3.86
CA GLN A 44 0.77 10.04 -3.71
C GLN A 44 1.96 9.88 -2.76
N PHE A 45 1.92 8.82 -1.97
CA PHE A 45 3.04 8.27 -1.22
C PHE A 45 3.36 6.90 -1.79
N TYR A 46 4.63 6.61 -2.08
CA TYR A 46 5.00 5.37 -2.74
C TYR A 46 6.39 4.85 -2.35
N LEU A 47 6.56 3.54 -2.50
CA LEU A 47 7.84 2.85 -2.48
C LEU A 47 8.16 2.39 -3.89
N GLN A 48 9.34 2.73 -4.37
CA GLN A 48 9.81 2.44 -5.72
C GLN A 48 11.22 1.85 -5.68
N THR A 49 11.55 1.01 -6.66
CA THR A 49 12.93 0.57 -6.90
C THR A 49 13.88 1.76 -7.05
N ALA A 50 15.12 1.63 -6.58
CA ALA A 50 16.08 2.74 -6.63
C ALA A 50 16.31 3.28 -8.04
N ASN A 51 16.23 2.41 -9.05
CA ASN A 51 16.14 2.80 -10.45
C ASN A 51 14.77 2.39 -11.02
N GLN A 52 14.10 3.31 -11.70
CA GLN A 52 12.77 3.08 -12.29
C GLN A 52 12.75 2.02 -13.40
N ARG A 53 13.93 1.74 -13.98
CA ARG A 53 14.14 0.69 -15.00
C ARG A 53 14.41 -0.68 -14.38
N ASP A 54 14.65 -0.75 -13.07
CA ASP A 54 14.70 -2.03 -12.38
C ASP A 54 13.27 -2.55 -12.21
N SER A 55 13.17 -3.85 -11.94
CA SER A 55 11.89 -4.46 -11.59
C SER A 55 12.09 -5.68 -10.71
N ILE A 56 11.01 -6.03 -10.02
CA ILE A 56 10.85 -7.18 -9.15
C ILE A 56 9.86 -8.10 -9.84
N ASP A 57 10.23 -9.36 -10.01
CA ASP A 57 9.32 -10.40 -10.48
C ASP A 57 8.56 -10.96 -9.27
N LEU A 58 7.26 -10.67 -9.22
CA LEU A 58 6.32 -11.15 -8.21
C LEU A 58 5.46 -12.33 -8.70
N SER A 59 5.74 -12.91 -9.86
CA SER A 59 4.91 -13.97 -10.45
C SER A 59 4.79 -15.17 -9.52
N SER A 60 5.89 -15.59 -8.88
CA SER A 60 5.84 -16.68 -7.90
C SER A 60 5.00 -16.35 -6.67
N TYR A 61 4.91 -15.08 -6.26
CA TYR A 61 4.00 -14.69 -5.19
C TYR A 61 2.55 -14.78 -5.66
N VAL A 62 2.24 -14.27 -6.85
CA VAL A 62 0.89 -14.37 -7.44
C VAL A 62 0.43 -15.83 -7.53
N ASP A 63 1.29 -16.71 -8.04
CA ASP A 63 0.97 -18.14 -8.24
C ASP A 63 0.76 -18.91 -6.92
N ASN A 64 1.24 -18.36 -5.80
CA ASN A 64 1.21 -19.01 -4.48
C ASN A 64 0.41 -18.19 -3.46
N GLY A 65 -0.69 -17.57 -3.87
CA GLY A 65 -1.61 -16.88 -2.96
C GLY A 65 -0.99 -15.66 -2.28
N GLY A 66 -0.14 -14.93 -3.01
CA GLY A 66 0.58 -13.78 -2.48
C GLY A 66 -0.32 -12.57 -2.25
N ALA A 67 -0.03 -11.79 -1.21
CA ALA A 67 -0.70 -10.51 -0.93
C ALA A 67 0.30 -9.38 -0.68
N LEU A 68 -0.10 -8.15 -1.01
CA LEU A 68 0.50 -6.95 -0.45
C LEU A 68 0.00 -6.82 1.00
N VAL A 69 0.94 -6.83 1.94
CA VAL A 69 0.66 -6.79 3.38
C VAL A 69 1.33 -5.57 3.99
N PHE A 70 0.61 -4.85 4.85
CA PHE A 70 1.18 -3.75 5.62
C PHE A 70 0.40 -3.54 6.92
N ASP A 71 1.05 -2.92 7.90
CA ASP A 71 0.39 -2.44 9.10
C ASP A 71 -0.01 -0.98 8.91
N ALA A 72 -1.18 -0.61 9.40
CA ALA A 72 -1.72 0.74 9.34
C ALA A 72 -2.28 1.19 10.69
N VAL A 73 -2.05 2.46 11.03
CA VAL A 73 -2.77 3.16 12.09
C VAL A 73 -3.49 4.34 11.46
N LEU A 74 -4.82 4.31 11.47
CA LEU A 74 -5.63 5.40 10.94
C LEU A 74 -5.74 6.54 11.95
N HIS A 75 -5.33 7.74 11.56
CA HIS A 75 -5.49 8.96 12.37
C HIS A 75 -6.66 9.82 11.87
N ALA A 76 -6.83 9.90 10.55
CA ALA A 76 -7.96 10.58 9.93
C ALA A 76 -8.41 9.84 8.65
N PRO A 77 -9.69 9.42 8.55
CA PRO A 77 -10.21 8.73 7.37
C PRO A 77 -10.24 9.63 6.13
N PRO A 78 -10.04 9.08 4.93
CA PRO A 78 -10.34 9.80 3.70
C PRO A 78 -11.86 10.03 3.58
N PRO A 79 -12.32 11.21 3.14
CA PRO A 79 -13.73 11.46 2.84
C PRO A 79 -14.07 10.94 1.44
N ASP A 80 -15.22 10.27 1.27
CA ASP A 80 -15.75 9.86 -0.04
C ASP A 80 -14.75 9.04 -0.90
N ASP A 81 -15.04 8.81 -2.18
CA ASP A 81 -14.25 7.98 -3.11
C ASP A 81 -12.91 8.62 -3.55
N THR A 82 -12.06 9.03 -2.61
CA THR A 82 -10.85 9.81 -2.88
C THR A 82 -9.55 9.07 -2.67
N ALA A 83 -9.56 7.90 -2.03
CA ALA A 83 -8.35 7.14 -1.74
C ALA A 83 -8.21 5.89 -2.63
N LYS A 84 -6.98 5.63 -3.07
CA LYS A 84 -6.60 4.45 -3.86
C LYS A 84 -5.34 3.80 -3.30
N ILE A 85 -5.24 2.50 -3.51
CA ILE A 85 -4.02 1.72 -3.31
C ILE A 85 -3.58 1.16 -4.66
N ALA A 86 -2.29 1.19 -4.96
CA ALA A 86 -1.77 0.74 -6.23
C ALA A 86 -0.50 -0.10 -6.10
N VAL A 87 -0.29 -0.93 -7.11
CA VAL A 87 0.98 -1.57 -7.43
C VAL A 87 1.29 -1.19 -8.88
N HIS A 88 2.37 -0.46 -9.15
CA HIS A 88 2.78 -0.20 -10.53
C HIS A 88 3.90 -1.13 -10.98
N CYS A 89 3.85 -1.42 -12.26
CA CYS A 89 4.90 -2.11 -12.98
C CYS A 89 5.46 -1.21 -14.09
N GLN A 90 6.49 -1.66 -14.77
CA GLN A 90 7.13 -0.84 -15.81
C GLN A 90 6.11 -0.43 -16.88
N TYR A 91 6.12 0.86 -17.21
CA TYR A 91 5.19 1.51 -18.13
C TYR A 91 5.01 0.72 -19.44
N PRO A 92 3.79 0.68 -20.00
CA PRO A 92 2.53 1.22 -19.47
C PRO A 92 1.86 0.24 -18.50
N CYS A 93 1.77 0.60 -17.21
CA CYS A 93 1.16 -0.26 -16.21
C CYS A 93 0.69 0.53 -14.99
N VAL A 94 -0.62 0.52 -14.78
CA VAL A 94 -1.28 1.20 -13.68
C VAL A 94 -2.33 0.25 -13.12
N ALA A 95 -1.98 -0.48 -12.07
CA ALA A 95 -2.92 -1.33 -11.35
C ALA A 95 -3.33 -0.62 -10.05
N GLU A 96 -4.43 0.13 -10.14
CA GLU A 96 -5.01 0.89 -9.04
C GLU A 96 -6.32 0.23 -8.59
N LEU A 97 -6.53 0.21 -7.28
CA LEU A 97 -7.75 -0.26 -6.64
C LEU A 97 -8.35 0.87 -5.81
N PRO A 98 -9.67 1.12 -5.89
CA PRO A 98 -10.39 1.92 -4.90
C PRO A 98 -10.07 1.43 -3.48
N ALA A 99 -9.75 2.36 -2.57
CA ALA A 99 -9.32 2.03 -1.21
C ALA A 99 -9.92 2.93 -0.13
N THR A 100 -10.87 3.82 -0.46
CA THR A 100 -11.57 4.63 0.55
C THR A 100 -12.19 3.75 1.62
N SER A 101 -13.03 2.79 1.24
CA SER A 101 -13.71 1.93 2.21
C SER A 101 -12.73 1.09 3.03
N LEU A 102 -11.65 0.63 2.40
CA LEU A 102 -10.56 -0.08 3.08
C LEU A 102 -9.93 0.79 4.18
N PHE A 103 -9.47 2.00 3.85
CA PHE A 103 -8.84 2.89 4.82
C PHE A 103 -9.83 3.42 5.85
N GLY A 104 -11.04 3.80 5.43
CA GLY A 104 -12.10 4.28 6.31
C GLY A 104 -12.65 3.22 7.27
N GLY A 105 -12.50 1.94 6.94
CA GLY A 105 -12.86 0.81 7.80
C GLY A 105 -11.82 0.45 8.86
N LEU A 106 -10.62 1.03 8.82
CA LEU A 106 -9.58 0.76 9.80
C LEU A 106 -9.94 1.32 11.18
N PRO A 107 -9.54 0.65 12.28
CA PRO A 107 -9.78 1.17 13.62
C PRO A 107 -8.93 2.42 13.87
N VAL A 108 -9.60 3.53 14.20
CA VAL A 108 -8.94 4.81 14.49
C VAL A 108 -8.01 4.67 15.70
N GLU A 109 -6.80 5.21 15.57
CA GLU A 109 -5.71 5.20 16.56
C GLU A 109 -5.29 3.80 17.05
N LYS A 110 -5.59 2.73 16.28
CA LYS A 110 -5.15 1.38 16.57
C LYS A 110 -4.45 0.76 15.37
N GLN A 111 -3.43 -0.04 15.63
CA GLN A 111 -2.76 -0.80 14.58
C GLN A 111 -3.67 -1.92 14.07
N ALA A 112 -3.77 -2.01 12.74
CA ALA A 112 -4.40 -3.11 12.03
C ALA A 112 -3.48 -3.59 10.91
N ALA A 113 -3.50 -4.89 10.64
CA ALA A 113 -2.86 -5.46 9.45
C ALA A 113 -3.83 -5.41 8.27
N VAL A 114 -3.33 -4.98 7.12
CA VAL A 114 -4.06 -4.97 5.84
C VAL A 114 -3.39 -5.98 4.92
N LYS A 115 -4.20 -6.82 4.26
CA LYS A 115 -3.74 -7.83 3.30
C LYS A 115 -4.59 -7.71 2.04
N ILE A 116 -3.96 -7.38 0.93
CA ILE A 116 -4.63 -7.24 -0.37
C ILE A 116 -4.03 -8.29 -1.32
N PRO A 117 -4.80 -9.31 -1.75
CA PRO A 117 -4.34 -10.31 -2.69
C PRO A 117 -3.73 -9.69 -3.95
N LEU A 118 -2.57 -10.18 -4.39
CA LEU A 118 -1.94 -9.71 -5.61
C LEU A 118 -2.81 -9.95 -6.85
N SER A 119 -3.68 -10.96 -6.81
CA SER A 119 -4.66 -11.25 -7.86
C SER A 119 -5.65 -10.11 -8.09
N CYS A 120 -5.94 -9.27 -7.09
CA CYS A 120 -6.76 -8.07 -7.26
C CYS A 120 -6.06 -7.05 -8.17
N PHE A 121 -4.75 -6.83 -7.95
CA PHE A 121 -3.94 -5.94 -8.81
C PHE A 121 -3.72 -6.53 -10.21
N VAL A 122 -3.51 -7.85 -10.33
CA VAL A 122 -3.45 -8.52 -11.65
C VAL A 122 -4.75 -8.32 -12.42
N SER A 123 -5.89 -8.47 -11.75
CA SER A 123 -7.21 -8.21 -12.36
C SER A 123 -7.39 -6.73 -12.77
N ALA A 124 -6.70 -5.81 -12.08
CA ALA A 124 -6.65 -4.39 -12.42
C ALA A 124 -5.55 -4.01 -13.44
N GLY A 125 -4.85 -4.99 -14.02
CA GLY A 125 -3.89 -4.78 -15.11
C GLY A 125 -2.41 -4.80 -14.71
N LEU A 126 -2.07 -5.31 -13.52
CA LEU A 126 -0.68 -5.52 -13.12
C LEU A 126 -0.01 -6.61 -13.97
N ASP A 127 1.17 -6.33 -14.52
CA ASP A 127 2.10 -7.36 -14.97
C ASP A 127 3.09 -7.69 -13.82
N PRO A 128 2.92 -8.82 -13.12
CA PRO A 128 3.71 -9.14 -11.94
C PRO A 128 5.18 -9.41 -12.26
N ARG A 129 5.55 -9.62 -13.52
CA ARG A 129 6.94 -9.92 -13.93
C ARG A 129 7.85 -8.70 -13.89
N LYS A 130 7.28 -7.50 -13.82
CA LYS A 130 8.01 -6.24 -14.02
C LYS A 130 7.62 -5.13 -13.03
N VAL A 131 7.31 -5.50 -11.79
CA VAL A 131 6.89 -4.54 -10.74
C VAL A 131 8.03 -3.61 -10.36
N ASN A 132 7.84 -2.30 -10.41
CA ASN A 132 8.86 -1.33 -9.99
C ASN A 132 8.38 -0.43 -8.84
N THR A 133 7.08 -0.37 -8.58
CA THR A 133 6.49 0.45 -7.50
C THR A 133 5.50 -0.42 -6.72
N PRO A 134 5.98 -1.27 -5.80
CA PRO A 134 5.17 -2.29 -5.13
C PRO A 134 4.14 -1.75 -4.13
N PHE A 135 4.20 -0.46 -3.80
CA PHE A 135 3.27 0.16 -2.85
C PHE A 135 3.05 1.62 -3.23
N VAL A 136 1.82 1.99 -3.53
CA VAL A 136 1.38 3.37 -3.70
C VAL A 136 0.09 3.58 -2.95
N VAL A 137 0.04 4.64 -2.14
CA VAL A 137 -1.20 5.18 -1.58
C VAL A 137 -1.41 6.53 -2.22
N TYR A 138 -2.59 6.71 -2.81
CA TYR A 138 -2.99 7.97 -3.41
C TYR A 138 -4.25 8.48 -2.71
N SER A 139 -4.32 9.79 -2.51
CA SER A 139 -5.55 10.45 -2.09
C SER A 139 -5.73 11.78 -2.81
N GLN A 140 -6.97 12.10 -3.16
CA GLN A 140 -7.36 13.43 -3.67
C GLN A 140 -7.70 14.41 -2.56
N ARG A 141 -7.89 13.90 -1.35
CA ARG A 141 -8.35 14.66 -0.18
C ARG A 141 -7.58 14.28 1.06
N ARG A 142 -7.85 15.00 2.14
CA ARG A 142 -7.25 14.78 3.45
C ARG A 142 -7.37 13.33 3.90
N MET A 143 -6.27 12.77 4.35
CA MET A 143 -6.16 11.44 4.94
C MET A 143 -4.90 11.43 5.81
N ASP A 144 -4.92 10.70 6.92
CA ASP A 144 -3.76 10.61 7.81
C ASP A 144 -3.61 9.18 8.33
N VAL A 145 -2.52 8.53 7.92
CA VAL A 145 -2.27 7.12 8.22
C VAL A 145 -0.80 6.92 8.52
N THR A 146 -0.49 6.19 9.58
CA THR A 146 0.84 5.61 9.76
C THR A 146 0.92 4.26 9.06
N PHE A 147 1.90 4.09 8.18
CA PHE A 147 2.21 2.82 7.51
C PHE A 147 3.45 2.18 8.12
N ALA A 148 3.44 0.87 8.29
CA ALA A 148 4.57 0.07 8.74
C ALA A 148 4.59 -1.30 8.07
N ASN A 149 5.71 -2.01 8.14
CA ASN A 149 5.84 -3.42 7.75
C ASN A 149 5.29 -3.78 6.34
N VAL A 150 5.44 -2.87 5.36
CA VAL A 150 4.98 -3.11 3.99
C VAL A 150 5.78 -4.27 3.36
N CYS A 151 5.14 -5.34 2.93
CA CYS A 151 5.79 -6.52 2.36
C CYS A 151 4.88 -7.25 1.36
N ILE A 152 5.49 -8.14 0.57
CA ILE A 152 4.76 -9.12 -0.24
C ILE A 152 4.90 -10.47 0.47
N GLU A 153 3.77 -11.09 0.83
CA GLU A 153 3.75 -12.35 1.58
C GLU A 153 3.04 -13.44 0.79
N THR A 154 3.70 -14.58 0.59
CA THR A 154 3.13 -15.80 0.03
C THR A 154 2.06 -16.37 0.96
N GLY A 155 0.95 -16.88 0.41
CA GLY A 155 -0.17 -17.48 1.16
C GLY A 155 -1.08 -16.49 1.91
N ALA A 156 -0.67 -15.23 2.06
CA ALA A 156 -1.45 -14.24 2.80
C ALA A 156 -2.78 -13.85 2.12
N ALA A 157 -2.97 -14.19 0.85
CA ALA A 157 -4.26 -14.04 0.17
C ALA A 157 -5.33 -15.04 0.66
N ASP A 158 -4.89 -16.16 1.25
CA ASP A 158 -5.78 -17.22 1.75
C ASP A 158 -6.15 -17.03 3.23
N ASP A 159 -5.60 -16.00 3.88
CA ASP A 159 -5.92 -15.67 5.26
C ASP A 159 -7.36 -15.15 5.39
N ALA A 160 -8.04 -15.49 6.49
CA ALA A 160 -9.44 -15.13 6.71
C ALA A 160 -9.70 -13.61 6.82
N ASP A 161 -8.66 -12.83 7.09
CA ASP A 161 -8.66 -11.37 7.17
C ASP A 161 -8.12 -10.70 5.89
N ALA A 162 -7.91 -11.45 4.80
CA ALA A 162 -7.57 -10.89 3.50
C ALA A 162 -8.73 -10.08 2.93
N THR A 163 -8.44 -8.86 2.46
CA THR A 163 -9.43 -8.00 1.81
C THR A 163 -9.83 -8.62 0.49
N SER A 164 -11.12 -8.86 0.29
CA SER A 164 -11.62 -9.45 -0.96
C SER A 164 -11.53 -8.42 -2.09
N CYS A 165 -11.26 -8.87 -3.32
CA CYS A 165 -11.22 -7.95 -4.46
C CYS A 165 -12.57 -7.26 -4.74
N THR A 166 -13.68 -7.75 -4.17
CA THR A 166 -15.00 -7.14 -4.31
C THR A 166 -15.19 -5.93 -3.42
N GLU A 167 -14.49 -5.86 -2.29
CA GLU A 167 -14.47 -4.70 -1.39
C GLU A 167 -13.62 -3.54 -1.95
N LEU A 168 -12.91 -3.79 -3.05
CA LEU A 168 -11.99 -2.86 -3.73
C LEU A 168 -12.49 -2.51 -5.14
N ARG A 169 -13.80 -2.31 -5.31
CA ARG A 169 -14.44 -1.95 -6.59
C ARG A 169 -15.30 -0.72 -6.47
#